data_AF-A0A926VWF2-F1
#
_entry.id   AF-A0A926VWF2-F1
#
_cell.length_a   1.000
_cell.length_b   1.000
_cell.length_c   1.000
_cell.angle_alpha   90.00
_cell.angle_beta   90.00
_cell.angle_gamma   90.00
#
_symmetry.space_group_name_H-M   'P 1'
#
loop_
_entity.id
_entity.type
_entity.pdbx_description
1 polymer ?
#
loop_
_entity_poly.entity_id
_entity_poly.type
_entity_poly.pdbx_seq_one_letter_code
_entity_poly.pdbx_strand_id
1 'polypeptide(L)'
;MVQKLEFHYTPKHGSWLNQVEIELSVLARQCLERRIADVQTLSQEIASWQSDRNSSKASVNWRFKITDARKKMGRLYPDVSPSKVDLPDY
;
A
#
# COMPACT_ATOMS: atom_id res chain seq x y z
N MET A 1 -26.94 15.61 -22.17
CA MET A 1 -25.91 14.60 -22.49
C MET A 1 -25.36 14.08 -21.17
N VAL A 2 -25.54 12.79 -20.86
CA VAL A 2 -24.99 12.19 -19.63
C VAL A 2 -23.57 11.72 -19.96
N GLN A 3 -22.57 12.31 -19.29
CA GLN A 3 -21.17 11.88 -19.42
C GLN A 3 -21.03 10.43 -18.96
N LYS A 4 -20.18 9.68 -19.66
CA LYS A 4 -19.95 8.23 -19.49
C LYS A 4 -19.56 7.94 -18.03
N LEU A 5 -20.46 7.30 -17.28
CA LEU A 5 -20.18 6.84 -15.91
C LEU A 5 -19.37 5.55 -15.99
N GLU A 6 -18.13 5.57 -15.50
CA GLU A 6 -17.23 4.42 -15.47
C GLU A 6 -17.10 3.89 -14.04
N PHE A 7 -17.45 2.63 -13.83
CA PHE A 7 -17.36 1.98 -12.53
C PHE A 7 -16.03 1.23 -12.43
N HIS A 8 -15.16 1.66 -11.51
CA HIS A 8 -13.94 0.94 -11.16
C HIS A 8 -14.19 0.05 -9.94
N TYR A 9 -14.25 -1.26 -10.17
CA TYR A 9 -14.44 -2.24 -9.11
C TYR A 9 -13.09 -2.53 -8.43
N THR A 10 -13.00 -2.27 -7.13
CA THR A 10 -11.83 -2.66 -6.34
C THR A 10 -11.85 -4.16 -6.05
N PRO A 11 -10.70 -4.85 -6.13
CA PRO A 11 -10.62 -6.27 -5.80
C PRO A 11 -10.95 -6.50 -4.32
N LYS A 12 -11.70 -7.56 -4.01
CA LYS A 12 -12.11 -7.94 -2.63
C LYS A 12 -10.95 -8.02 -1.64
N HIS A 13 -9.75 -8.33 -2.12
CA HIS A 13 -8.52 -8.38 -1.33
C HIS A 13 -7.46 -7.51 -1.99
N GLY A 14 -7.63 -6.18 -1.87
CA GLY A 14 -6.66 -5.22 -2.38
C GLY A 14 -5.45 -5.13 -1.45
N SER A 15 -4.41 -5.93 -1.66
CA SER A 15 -3.15 -5.80 -0.90
C SER A 15 -2.49 -4.43 -1.04
N TRP A 16 -2.88 -3.63 -2.04
CA TRP A 16 -2.46 -2.23 -2.20
C TRP A 16 -3.07 -1.31 -1.13
N LEU A 17 -4.24 -1.67 -0.56
CA LEU A 17 -4.86 -0.93 0.54
C LEU A 17 -3.95 -0.93 1.77
N ASN A 18 -3.19 -2.01 2.01
CA ASN A 18 -2.25 -2.09 3.13
C ASN A 18 -1.25 -0.91 3.13
N GLN A 19 -0.80 -0.45 1.96
CA GLN A 19 0.14 0.68 1.89
C GLN A 19 -0.54 1.99 2.30
N VAL A 20 -1.77 2.22 1.82
CA VAL A 20 -2.56 3.41 2.16
C VAL A 20 -2.92 3.39 3.65
N GLU A 21 -3.32 2.23 4.19
CA GLU A 21 -3.63 2.04 5.60
C GLU A 21 -2.43 2.32 6.50
N ILE A 22 -1.22 1.88 6.10
CA ILE A 22 0.02 2.19 6.83
C ILE A 22 0.25 3.71 6.85
N GLU A 23 0.14 4.38 5.71
CA GLU A 23 0.35 5.84 5.65
C GLU A 23 -0.70 6.61 6.46
N LEU A 24 -1.98 6.20 6.41
CA LEU A 24 -3.03 6.77 7.26
C LEU A 24 -2.73 6.56 8.75
N SER A 25 -2.21 5.40 9.14
CA SER A 25 -1.80 5.12 10.51
C SER A 25 -0.60 5.96 10.97
N VAL A 26 0.28 6.35 10.05
CA VAL A 26 1.38 7.27 10.35
C VAL A 26 0.87 8.70 10.47
N LEU A 27 0.03 9.16 9.54
CA LEU A 27 -0.63 10.47 9.61
C LEU A 27 -1.39 10.63 10.94
N ALA A 28 -2.16 9.61 11.32
CA ALA A 28 -2.94 9.63 12.56
C ALA A 28 -2.07 9.89 13.80
N ARG A 29 -0.93 9.20 13.90
CA ARG A 29 -0.01 9.32 15.05
C ARG A 29 0.85 10.59 15.01
N GLN A 30 1.24 11.05 13.82
CA GLN A 30 2.18 12.17 13.70
C GLN A 30 1.50 13.54 13.63
N CYS A 31 0.30 13.61 13.05
CA CYS A 31 -0.39 14.87 12.79
C CYS A 31 -1.71 14.96 13.56
N LEU A 32 -2.44 13.85 13.71
CA LEU A 32 -3.83 13.85 14.19
C LEU A 32 -4.00 13.32 15.62
N GLU A 33 -2.94 13.11 16.39
CA GLU A 33 -2.99 12.67 17.81
C GLU A 33 -3.42 13.79 18.77
N ARG A 34 -4.26 14.70 18.28
CA ARG A 34 -4.80 15.85 19.01
C ARG A 34 -6.12 16.29 18.39
N ARG A 35 -6.92 17.00 19.18
CA ARG A 35 -8.15 17.63 18.67
C ARG A 35 -7.79 18.85 17.81
N ILE A 36 -8.36 18.91 16.62
CA ILE A 36 -8.29 20.07 15.72
C ILE A 36 -9.70 20.63 15.59
N ALA A 37 -9.86 21.94 15.82
CA ALA A 37 -11.16 22.56 16.04
C ALA A 37 -11.96 22.78 14.75
N ASP A 38 -11.27 22.96 13.61
CA ASP A 38 -11.88 23.32 12.34
C ASP A 38 -11.18 22.65 11.15
N VAL A 39 -11.92 22.55 10.04
CA VAL A 39 -11.48 21.88 8.81
C VAL A 39 -10.34 22.61 8.12
N GLN A 40 -10.25 23.94 8.27
CA GLN A 40 -9.24 24.75 7.62
C GLN A 40 -7.86 24.46 8.23
N THR A 41 -7.79 24.50 9.57
CA THR A 41 -6.60 24.13 10.34
C THR A 41 -6.20 22.68 10.06
N LEU A 42 -7.17 21.75 10.05
CA LEU A 42 -6.90 20.35 9.72
C LEU A 42 -6.25 20.20 8.34
N SER A 43 -6.76 20.90 7.34
CA SER A 43 -6.26 20.83 5.97
C SER A 43 -4.83 21.36 5.86
N GLN A 44 -4.52 22.47 6.55
CA GLN A 44 -3.18 23.06 6.58
C GLN A 44 -2.15 22.13 7.25
N GLU A 45 -2.53 21.52 8.37
CA GLU A 45 -1.68 20.60 9.12
C GLU A 45 -1.37 19.33 8.32
N ILE A 46 -2.38 18.77 7.64
CA ILE A 46 -2.18 17.63 6.73
C ILE A 46 -1.27 18.02 5.57
N ALA A 47 -1.46 19.20 4.98
CA ALA A 47 -0.64 19.67 3.86
C ALA A 47 0.83 19.87 4.28
N SER A 48 1.08 20.47 5.44
CA SER A 48 2.42 20.64 5.99
C SER A 48 3.08 19.28 6.25
N TRP A 49 2.38 18.39 6.95
CA TRP A 49 2.87 17.04 7.22
C TRP A 49 3.16 16.26 5.93
N GLN A 50 2.30 16.36 4.91
CA GLN A 50 2.48 15.71 3.61
C GLN A 50 3.73 16.25 2.90
N SER A 51 3.96 17.57 2.93
CA SER A 51 5.14 18.20 2.36
C SER A 51 6.43 17.66 3.00
N ASP A 52 6.48 17.64 4.33
CA ASP A 52 7.64 17.14 5.08
C ASP A 52 7.91 15.66 4.80
N ARG A 53 6.84 14.85 4.76
CA ARG A 53 6.95 13.41 4.51
C ARG A 53 7.41 13.12 3.08
N ASN A 54 6.91 13.86 2.10
CA ASN A 54 7.36 13.78 0.71
C ASN A 54 8.83 14.21 0.56
N SER A 55 9.23 15.30 1.22
CA SER A 55 10.62 15.80 1.21
C SER A 55 11.58 14.77 1.81
N SER A 56 11.18 14.12 2.90
CA SER A 56 11.95 13.04 3.53
C SER A 56 12.01 11.75 2.72
N LYS A 57 11.23 11.65 1.63
CA LYS A 57 11.03 10.43 0.82
C LYS A 57 10.70 9.22 1.70
N ALA A 58 9.90 9.45 2.74
CA ALA A 58 9.46 8.39 3.63
C ALA A 58 8.77 7.30 2.82
N SER A 59 9.25 6.07 2.95
CA SER A 59 8.74 4.92 2.22
C SER A 59 8.52 3.75 3.16
N VAL A 60 7.60 2.86 2.77
CA VAL A 60 7.38 1.61 3.48
C VAL A 60 8.55 0.68 3.17
N ASN A 61 9.30 0.30 4.20
CA ASN A 61 10.34 -0.73 4.07
C ASN A 61 9.68 -2.11 4.08
N TRP A 62 9.43 -2.65 2.88
CA TRP A 62 8.88 -3.98 2.69
C TRP A 62 9.93 -5.05 3.02
N ARG A 63 9.75 -5.72 4.16
CA ARG A 63 10.67 -6.78 4.62
C ARG A 63 10.19 -8.20 4.34
N PHE A 64 8.97 -8.37 3.85
CA PHE A 64 8.40 -9.70 3.61
C PHE A 64 8.93 -10.26 2.28
N LYS A 65 9.83 -11.25 2.36
CA LYS A 65 10.48 -11.83 1.17
C LYS A 65 9.63 -12.95 0.58
N ILE A 66 9.91 -13.29 -0.68
CA ILE A 66 9.28 -14.42 -1.37
C ILE A 66 9.51 -15.74 -0.61
N THR A 67 10.69 -15.90 0.01
CA THR A 67 11.00 -17.06 0.87
C THR A 67 10.08 -17.14 2.09
N ASP A 68 9.77 -15.98 2.70
CA ASP A 68 8.87 -15.89 3.84
C ASP A 68 7.42 -16.16 3.41
N ALA A 69 7.03 -15.69 2.23
CA ALA A 69 5.74 -15.97 1.62
C ALA A 69 5.55 -17.47 1.40
N ARG A 70 6.53 -18.16 0.79
CA ARG A 70 6.46 -19.62 0.57
C ARG A 70 6.38 -20.40 1.87
N LYS A 71 7.15 -20.00 2.89
CA LYS A 71 7.11 -20.65 4.21
C LYS A 71 5.78 -20.43 4.92
N LYS A 72 5.25 -19.19 4.89
CA LYS A 72 4.04 -18.80 5.63
C LYS A 72 2.74 -19.18 4.91
N MET A 73 2.75 -19.18 3.58
CA MET A 73 1.60 -19.44 2.72
C MET A 73 1.77 -20.73 1.89
N GLY A 74 2.51 -21.73 2.42
CA GLY A 74 2.79 -22.97 1.68
C GLY A 74 1.57 -23.71 1.14
N ARG A 75 0.40 -23.57 1.79
CA ARG A 75 -0.88 -24.11 1.28
C ARG A 75 -1.34 -23.45 -0.03
N LEU A 76 -1.02 -22.17 -0.23
CA LEU A 76 -1.41 -21.36 -1.39
C LEU A 76 -0.34 -21.37 -2.49
N TYR A 77 0.90 -21.66 -2.14
CA TYR A 77 2.03 -21.74 -3.07
C TYR A 77 2.57 -23.18 -3.11
N PRO A 78 1.97 -24.07 -3.91
CA PRO A 78 2.52 -25.40 -4.11
C PRO A 78 3.94 -25.30 -4.69
N ASP A 79 4.79 -26.28 -4.36
CA ASP A 79 6.12 -26.36 -4.92
C ASP A 79 6.02 -26.49 -6.44
N VAL A 80 6.56 -25.50 -7.14
CA VAL A 80 6.89 -25.61 -8.54
C VAL A 80 8.11 -26.52 -8.60
N SER A 81 7.91 -27.83 -8.56
CA SER A 81 8.90 -28.75 -9.11
C SER A 81 9.18 -28.25 -10.54
N PRO A 82 10.44 -28.04 -10.96
CA PRO A 82 10.70 -27.78 -12.36
C PRO A 82 10.28 -29.04 -13.11
N SER A 83 9.07 -29.06 -13.64
CA SER A 83 8.84 -29.80 -14.89
C SER A 83 9.89 -29.25 -15.83
N LYS A 84 10.79 -30.13 -16.29
CA LYS A 84 11.75 -29.81 -17.33
C LYS A 84 10.98 -29.17 -18.48
N VAL A 85 10.99 -27.85 -18.54
CA VAL A 85 10.58 -27.10 -19.72
C VAL A 85 11.90 -26.64 -20.28
N ASP A 86 12.39 -27.41 -21.27
CA ASP A 86 13.52 -27.04 -22.09
C ASP A 86 13.17 -25.72 -22.79
N LEU A 87 13.59 -24.61 -22.19
CA LEU A 87 13.57 -23.29 -22.82
C LEU A 87 14.95 -23.09 -23.47
N PRO A 88 15.01 -22.74 -24.77
CA PRO A 88 16.28 -22.61 -25.47
C PRO A 88 17.07 -21.42 -24.93
N ASP A 89 18.40 -21.60 -24.85
CA ASP A 89 19.36 -20.62 -24.36
C ASP A 89 19.23 -19.28 -25.10
N TYR A 90 19.15 -18.20 -24.33
CA TYR A 90 19.34 -16.82 -24.78
C TYR A 90 20.33 -16.12 -23.85
#